data_AF-A0A7V9FLB8-F1
#
_entry.id   AF-A0A7V9FLB8-F1
#
_cell.length_a   1.000
_cell.length_b   1.000
_cell.length_c   1.000
_cell.angle_alpha   90.00
_cell.angle_beta   90.00
_cell.angle_gamma   90.00
#
_symmetry.space_group_name_H-M   'P 1'
#
loop_
_entity.id
_entity.type
_entity.pdbx_description
1 polymer ?
#
loop_
_entity_poly.entity_id
_entity_poly.type
_entity_poly.pdbx_seq_one_letter_code
_entity_poly.pdbx_strand_id
1 'polypeptide(L)'
;MYDALTGRYTFSCPHRDEARVTLSSFRLLRRLPGAAHPAVFEIRFDCGCGEEHVGLVAHDDLDWAPLGVSAGSFLNLMTSTFDDVGSELTQTAAARVGAGEWPWSFYCYLEGRPRPVFPSSFVAVAPGERSLGLAVRCPVCGALSVNLVSRPHVDLPFWNDVKVGVVDHVFPEDAVLALDAFHAELDSARFDERRLNLE
;
A
#
# COMPACT_ATOMS: atom_id res chain seq x y z
N MET A 1 -8.29 -0.08 12.16
CA MET A 1 -7.51 -1.23 12.71
C MET A 1 -7.30 -2.25 11.60
N TYR A 2 -6.11 -2.83 11.48
CA TYR A 2 -5.79 -3.81 10.43
C TYR A 2 -6.04 -5.26 10.90
N ASP A 3 -6.61 -6.08 10.02
CA ASP A 3 -6.84 -7.51 10.20
C ASP A 3 -5.85 -8.30 9.34
N ALA A 4 -4.88 -8.93 10.00
CA ALA A 4 -3.81 -9.70 9.37
C ALA A 4 -4.28 -10.99 8.66
N LEU A 5 -5.44 -11.56 9.02
CA LEU A 5 -5.96 -12.75 8.35
C LEU A 5 -6.57 -12.41 6.99
N THR A 6 -7.30 -11.30 6.94
CA THR A 6 -8.04 -10.92 5.74
C THR A 6 -7.32 -9.90 4.88
N GLY A 7 -6.23 -9.30 5.37
CA GLY A 7 -5.48 -8.25 4.68
C GLY A 7 -6.28 -6.96 4.56
N ARG A 8 -7.12 -6.63 5.56
CA ARG A 8 -8.10 -5.54 5.47
C ARG A 8 -7.96 -4.54 6.60
N TYR A 9 -8.24 -3.29 6.27
CA TYR A 9 -8.35 -2.16 7.19
C TYR A 9 -9.83 -1.94 7.53
N THR A 10 -10.13 -1.83 8.82
CA THR A 10 -11.44 -1.43 9.31
C THR A 10 -11.47 0.08 9.53
N PHE A 11 -12.42 0.75 8.87
CA PHE A 11 -12.76 2.16 9.01
C PHE A 11 -14.24 2.33 9.33
N SER A 12 -14.63 3.51 9.82
CA SER A 12 -16.04 3.85 10.04
C SER A 12 -16.75 4.13 8.71
N CYS A 13 -17.97 3.64 8.56
CA CYS A 13 -18.86 3.95 7.45
C CYS A 13 -20.19 4.49 7.97
N PRO A 14 -20.64 5.70 7.58
CA PRO A 14 -21.91 6.27 8.03
C PRO A 14 -23.15 5.41 7.69
N HIS A 15 -23.05 4.54 6.67
CA HIS A 15 -24.16 3.73 6.17
C HIS A 15 -24.20 2.31 6.73
N ARG A 16 -23.07 1.77 7.19
CA ARG A 16 -22.91 0.36 7.59
C ARG A 16 -22.19 0.18 8.93
N ASP A 17 -22.03 1.26 9.69
CA ASP A 17 -21.20 1.41 10.88
C ASP A 17 -19.69 1.19 10.63
N GLU A 18 -19.33 0.06 10.02
CA GLU A 18 -17.96 -0.32 9.69
C GLU A 18 -17.80 -0.69 8.22
N ALA A 19 -16.63 -0.37 7.67
CA ALA A 19 -16.17 -0.80 6.35
C ALA A 19 -14.83 -1.52 6.48
N ARG A 20 -14.72 -2.69 5.84
CA ARG A 20 -13.47 -3.45 5.73
C ARG A 20 -12.97 -3.36 4.31
N VAL A 21 -11.81 -2.74 4.12
CA VAL A 21 -11.25 -2.41 2.80
C VAL A 21 -9.79 -2.83 2.68
N THR A 22 -9.36 -3.15 1.48
CA THR A 22 -7.95 -3.47 1.17
C THR A 22 -7.16 -2.20 0.84
N LEU A 23 -5.83 -2.28 0.78
CA LEU A 23 -4.97 -1.15 0.36
C LEU A 23 -5.32 -0.69 -1.06
N SER A 24 -5.65 -1.61 -1.97
CA SER A 24 -6.11 -1.33 -3.33
C SER A 24 -7.43 -0.54 -3.41
N SER A 25 -8.19 -0.50 -2.33
CA SER A 25 -9.42 0.29 -2.24
C SER A 25 -9.16 1.73 -1.78
N PHE A 26 -7.92 2.06 -1.41
CA PHE A 26 -7.56 3.44 -1.09
C PHE A 26 -7.57 4.26 -2.39
N ARG A 27 -7.67 5.59 -2.26
CA ARG A 27 -7.69 6.54 -3.37
C ARG A 27 -6.65 7.62 -3.17
N LEU A 28 -6.62 8.19 -1.96
CA LEU A 28 -5.59 9.16 -1.56
C LEU A 28 -5.08 8.84 -0.17
N LEU A 29 -3.78 9.04 0.03
CA LEU A 29 -3.13 8.94 1.32
C LEU A 29 -2.39 10.26 1.59
N ARG A 30 -2.74 10.91 2.70
CA ARG A 30 -2.15 12.19 3.08
C ARG A 30 -1.69 12.14 4.53
N ARG A 31 -0.40 12.38 4.75
CA ARG A 31 0.12 12.56 6.10
C ARG A 31 -0.45 13.84 6.71
N LEU A 32 -1.05 13.74 7.89
CA LEU A 32 -1.53 14.91 8.63
C LEU A 32 -0.36 15.70 9.23
N PRO A 33 -0.42 17.05 9.24
CA PRO A 33 0.55 17.86 9.95
C PRO A 33 0.45 17.61 11.46
N GLY A 34 1.58 17.46 12.15
CA GLY A 34 1.57 17.21 13.59
C GLY A 34 2.79 16.43 14.08
N ALA A 35 2.60 15.61 15.10
CA ALA A 35 3.66 14.82 15.72
C ALA A 35 4.34 13.93 14.67
N ALA A 36 5.68 13.97 14.65
CA ALA A 36 6.45 13.10 13.79
C ALA A 36 6.18 11.62 14.11
N HIS A 37 5.90 11.30 15.38
CA HIS A 37 5.56 9.96 15.86
C HIS A 37 4.50 9.99 16.98
N PRO A 38 3.40 9.24 16.86
CA PRO A 38 3.01 8.48 15.67
C PRO A 38 2.49 9.40 14.56
N ALA A 39 2.99 9.23 13.34
CA ALA A 39 2.44 9.89 12.17
C ALA A 39 1.04 9.31 11.89
N VAL A 40 0.08 10.20 11.61
CA VAL A 40 -1.29 9.80 11.25
C VAL A 40 -1.54 10.18 9.80
N PHE A 41 -2.17 9.26 9.07
CA PHE A 41 -2.53 9.42 7.68
C PHE A 41 -4.05 9.55 7.57
N GLU A 42 -4.47 10.55 6.82
CA GLU A 42 -5.81 10.67 6.29
C GLU A 42 -5.89 9.86 4.99
N ILE A 43 -6.81 8.90 4.96
CA ILE A 43 -7.03 7.99 3.85
C ILE A 43 -8.40 8.29 3.26
N ARG A 44 -8.45 8.62 1.98
CA ARG A 44 -9.70 8.53 1.21
C ARG A 44 -9.79 7.13 0.63
N PHE A 45 -10.88 6.44 0.88
CA PHE A 45 -11.09 5.08 0.41
C PHE A 45 -12.46 4.91 -0.23
N ASP A 46 -12.52 4.00 -1.19
CA ASP A 46 -13.75 3.56 -1.83
C ASP A 46 -14.46 2.54 -0.94
N CYS A 47 -15.63 2.90 -0.44
CA CYS A 47 -16.39 2.06 0.46
C CYS A 47 -17.38 1.21 -0.32
N GLY A 48 -17.57 -0.05 0.08
CA GLY A 48 -18.58 -0.95 -0.51
C GLY A 48 -20.04 -0.51 -0.32
N CYS A 49 -20.31 0.65 0.29
CA CYS A 49 -21.61 1.32 0.28
C CYS A 49 -21.88 2.08 -1.04
N GLY A 50 -20.86 2.31 -1.86
CA GLY A 50 -20.94 3.06 -3.12
C GLY A 50 -20.46 4.50 -3.05
N GLU A 51 -19.94 4.95 -1.91
CA GLU A 51 -19.40 6.30 -1.71
C GLU A 51 -17.94 6.25 -1.24
N GLU A 52 -17.21 7.34 -1.48
CA GLU A 52 -15.89 7.53 -0.89
C GLU A 52 -16.02 8.07 0.53
N HIS A 53 -15.17 7.57 1.43
CA HIS A 53 -15.12 7.99 2.82
C HIS A 53 -13.70 8.32 3.25
N VAL A 54 -13.61 9.08 4.34
CA VAL A 54 -12.33 9.44 4.97
C VAL A 54 -12.12 8.58 6.21
N GLY A 55 -10.95 7.95 6.30
CA GLY A 55 -10.49 7.19 7.45
C GLY A 55 -9.16 7.75 7.96
N LEU A 56 -8.89 7.53 9.24
CA LEU A 56 -7.59 7.82 9.83
C LEU A 56 -6.87 6.51 10.14
N VAL A 57 -5.58 6.45 9.81
CA VAL A 57 -4.73 5.29 10.11
C VAL A 57 -3.39 5.77 10.66
N ALA A 58 -2.90 5.12 11.72
CA ALA A 58 -1.57 5.39 12.23
C ALA A 58 -0.52 4.71 11.34
N HIS A 59 0.70 5.26 11.31
CA HIS A 59 1.84 4.64 10.64
C HIS A 59 2.04 3.18 11.03
N ASP A 60 1.86 2.85 12.32
CA ASP A 60 2.02 1.48 12.83
C ASP A 60 1.01 0.50 12.22
N ASP A 61 -0.26 0.93 12.09
CA ASP A 61 -1.29 0.14 11.42
C ASP A 61 -1.08 0.04 9.91
N LEU A 62 -0.50 1.09 9.30
CA LEU A 62 -0.34 1.17 7.85
C LEU A 62 0.84 0.32 7.35
N ASP A 63 2.00 0.42 8.01
CA ASP A 63 3.26 -0.15 7.53
C ASP A 63 3.67 -1.43 8.26
N TRP A 64 3.39 -1.52 9.57
CA TRP A 64 3.92 -2.57 10.43
C TRP A 64 2.90 -3.68 10.71
N ALA A 65 1.62 -3.34 10.89
CA ALA A 65 0.57 -4.33 11.12
C ALA A 65 0.46 -5.38 10.00
N PRO A 66 0.62 -5.05 8.70
CA PRO A 66 0.65 -6.06 7.64
C PRO A 66 1.78 -7.08 7.74
N LEU A 67 2.87 -6.75 8.45
CA LEU A 67 4.01 -7.64 8.66
C LEU A 67 3.83 -8.58 9.87
N GLY A 68 2.67 -8.52 10.53
CA GLY A 68 2.34 -9.38 11.67
C GLY A 68 2.77 -8.85 13.03
N VAL A 69 3.27 -7.60 13.11
CA VAL A 69 3.74 -6.98 14.38
C VAL A 69 2.62 -6.84 15.41
N SER A 70 1.38 -6.70 14.96
CA SER A 70 0.17 -6.64 15.78
C SER A 70 -0.81 -7.78 15.46
N ALA A 71 -0.33 -8.87 14.87
CA ALA A 71 -1.16 -10.05 14.66
C ALA A 71 -1.57 -10.64 16.03
N GLY A 72 -2.87 -10.68 16.29
CA GLY A 72 -3.42 -11.22 17.53
C GLY A 72 -3.36 -12.74 17.61
N SER A 73 -4.04 -13.30 18.61
CA SER A 73 -4.19 -14.75 18.78
C SER A 73 -5.14 -15.33 17.73
N PHE A 74 -4.83 -16.50 17.18
CA PHE A 74 -5.69 -17.20 16.23
C PHE A 74 -6.15 -18.55 16.75
N LEU A 75 -7.37 -18.94 16.41
CA LEU A 75 -7.89 -20.28 16.72
C LEU A 75 -7.25 -21.29 15.76
N ASN A 76 -6.39 -22.14 16.30
CA ASN A 76 -5.87 -23.30 15.61
C ASN A 76 -6.94 -24.39 15.55
N LEU A 77 -7.47 -24.64 14.36
CA LEU A 77 -8.55 -25.61 14.14
C LEU A 77 -8.12 -27.07 14.37
N MET A 78 -6.82 -27.37 14.30
CA MET A 78 -6.29 -28.72 14.50
C MET A 78 -6.17 -29.09 15.98
N THR A 79 -5.94 -28.10 16.84
CA THR A 79 -5.75 -28.26 18.30
C THR A 79 -6.92 -27.71 19.11
N SER A 80 -7.80 -26.92 18.50
CA SER A 80 -8.85 -26.15 19.16
C SER A 80 -8.33 -25.19 20.24
N THR A 81 -7.11 -24.66 20.06
CA THR A 81 -6.47 -23.69 20.96
C THR A 81 -6.29 -22.34 20.29
N PHE A 82 -6.25 -21.27 21.08
CA PHE A 82 -5.80 -19.97 20.59
C PHE A 82 -4.28 -19.90 20.70
N ASP A 83 -3.62 -19.77 19.55
CA ASP A 83 -2.17 -19.67 19.46
C ASP A 83 -1.78 -18.21 19.15
N ASP A 84 -0.81 -17.68 19.88
CA ASP A 84 -0.21 -16.37 19.58
C ASP A 84 0.91 -16.54 18.57
N VAL A 85 0.62 -16.19 17.31
CA VAL A 85 1.56 -16.33 16.19
C VAL A 85 2.24 -15.01 15.82
N GLY A 86 1.95 -13.91 16.51
CA GLY A 86 2.48 -12.58 16.14
C GLY A 86 4.01 -12.55 16.13
N SER A 87 4.62 -13.24 17.09
CA SER A 87 6.08 -13.38 17.16
C SER A 87 6.66 -14.19 15.99
N GLU A 88 6.00 -15.25 15.54
CA GLU A 88 6.43 -16.09 14.42
C GLU A 88 6.28 -15.36 13.08
N LEU A 89 5.16 -14.64 12.88
CA LEU A 89 4.95 -13.83 11.68
C LEU A 89 5.98 -12.71 11.59
N THR A 90 6.24 -12.02 12.71
CA THR A 90 7.25 -10.95 12.76
C THR A 90 8.65 -11.51 12.48
N GLN A 91 9.00 -12.67 13.05
CA GLN A 91 10.28 -13.33 12.76
C GLN A 91 10.40 -13.75 11.29
N THR A 92 9.33 -14.27 10.70
CA THR A 92 9.28 -14.65 9.27
C THR A 92 9.47 -13.43 8.38
N ALA A 93 8.78 -12.33 8.68
CA ALA A 93 8.94 -11.07 7.96
C ALA A 93 10.37 -10.52 8.08
N ALA A 94 10.94 -10.53 9.29
CA ALA A 94 12.31 -10.09 9.52
C ALA A 94 13.34 -10.96 8.78
N ALA A 95 13.13 -12.29 8.73
CA ALA A 95 14.00 -13.20 7.99
C ALA A 95 13.98 -12.93 6.48
N ARG A 96 12.79 -12.69 5.90
CA ARG A 96 12.64 -12.32 4.49
C ARG A 96 13.34 -10.99 4.17
N VAL A 97 13.09 -9.96 4.97
CA VAL A 97 13.77 -8.66 4.81
C VAL A 97 15.29 -8.82 4.93
N GLY A 98 15.76 -9.63 5.88
CA GLY A 98 17.19 -9.93 6.04
C GLY A 98 17.80 -10.69 4.85
N ALA A 99 16.98 -11.41 4.08
CA ALA A 99 17.36 -12.08 2.84
C ALA A 99 17.27 -11.18 1.59
N GLY A 100 16.89 -9.90 1.74
CA GLY A 100 16.70 -8.97 0.61
C GLY A 100 15.29 -8.97 0.02
N GLU A 101 14.38 -9.81 0.53
CA GLU A 101 12.98 -9.83 0.10
C GLU A 101 12.18 -8.74 0.80
N TRP A 102 11.80 -7.70 0.05
CA TRP A 102 11.06 -6.57 0.58
C TRP A 102 9.54 -6.77 0.51
N PRO A 103 8.78 -6.35 1.54
CA PRO A 103 7.32 -6.50 1.56
C PRO A 103 6.63 -5.85 0.36
N TRP A 104 7.06 -4.64 0.01
CA TRP A 104 6.65 -3.97 -1.23
C TRP A 104 7.87 -3.34 -1.90
N SER A 105 7.89 -3.40 -3.22
CA SER A 105 8.96 -2.84 -4.05
C SER A 105 8.37 -2.18 -5.30
N PHE A 106 8.75 -0.93 -5.56
CA PHE A 106 8.27 -0.17 -6.72
C PHE A 106 9.43 0.39 -7.52
N TYR A 107 9.19 0.70 -8.79
CA TYR A 107 10.21 1.30 -9.62
C TYR A 107 10.30 2.81 -9.35
N CYS A 108 11.50 3.26 -9.01
CA CYS A 108 11.83 4.68 -8.93
C CYS A 108 12.30 5.14 -10.30
N TYR A 109 11.51 6.00 -10.97
CA TYR A 109 11.86 6.49 -12.30
C TYR A 109 13.19 7.24 -12.32
N LEU A 110 13.41 8.15 -11.36
CA LEU A 110 14.61 8.98 -11.33
C LEU A 110 15.90 8.17 -11.09
N GLU A 111 15.83 7.12 -10.29
CA GLU A 111 16.99 6.27 -10.00
C GLU A 111 17.13 5.08 -10.96
N GLY A 112 16.15 4.85 -11.82
CA GLY A 112 16.16 3.78 -12.81
C GLY A 112 16.19 2.37 -12.21
N ARG A 113 15.74 2.18 -10.96
CA ARG A 113 15.78 0.89 -10.25
C ARG A 113 14.62 0.66 -9.30
N PRO A 114 14.29 -0.60 -8.97
CA PRO A 114 13.34 -0.93 -7.91
C PRO A 114 13.84 -0.42 -6.55
N ARG A 115 12.91 0.03 -5.71
CA ARG A 115 13.16 0.47 -4.35
C ARG A 115 12.18 -0.18 -3.39
N PRO A 116 12.66 -0.60 -2.20
CA PRO A 116 11.78 -0.95 -1.10
C PRO A 116 10.94 0.25 -0.68
N VAL A 117 9.66 0.02 -0.47
CA VAL A 117 8.71 1.07 -0.10
C VAL A 117 7.73 0.52 0.93
N PHE A 118 7.25 1.40 1.80
CA PHE A 118 6.13 1.10 2.71
C PHE A 118 4.86 1.82 2.25
N PRO A 119 3.66 1.32 2.58
CA PRO A 119 2.39 1.93 2.17
C PRO A 119 2.24 3.40 2.56
N SER A 120 2.90 3.87 3.63
CA SER A 120 2.98 5.29 4.01
C SER A 120 3.61 6.22 2.96
N SER A 121 4.33 5.66 1.98
CA SER A 121 4.92 6.40 0.87
C SER A 121 3.99 6.49 -0.35
N PHE A 122 2.82 5.83 -0.29
CA PHE A 122 1.80 5.97 -1.33
C PHE A 122 1.15 7.34 -1.22
N VAL A 123 0.81 7.91 -2.38
CA VAL A 123 0.17 9.23 -2.46
C VAL A 123 -1.24 9.07 -3.04
N ALA A 124 -1.37 8.31 -4.12
CA ALA A 124 -2.65 8.05 -4.77
C ALA A 124 -2.71 6.63 -5.34
N VAL A 125 -3.90 6.07 -5.34
CA VAL A 125 -4.24 4.75 -5.87
C VAL A 125 -5.45 4.93 -6.77
N ALA A 126 -5.35 4.53 -8.04
CA ALA A 126 -6.47 4.55 -8.96
C ALA A 126 -6.76 3.17 -9.52
N PRO A 127 -8.04 2.76 -9.55
CA PRO A 127 -8.43 1.50 -10.13
C PRO A 127 -8.39 1.59 -11.66
N GLY A 128 -7.69 0.65 -12.30
CA GLY A 128 -7.84 0.35 -13.73
C GLY A 128 -8.63 -0.95 -13.95
N GLU A 129 -8.90 -1.30 -15.20
CA GLU A 129 -9.67 -2.51 -15.55
C GLU A 129 -9.00 -3.81 -15.08
N ARG A 130 -7.66 -3.90 -15.22
CA ARG A 130 -6.87 -5.10 -14.92
C ARG A 130 -5.67 -4.85 -13.99
N SER A 131 -5.39 -3.60 -13.71
CA SER A 131 -4.24 -3.13 -12.93
C SER A 131 -4.64 -1.96 -12.07
N LEU A 132 -3.77 -1.58 -11.15
CA LEU A 132 -3.86 -0.40 -10.31
C LEU A 132 -2.79 0.58 -10.74
N GLY A 133 -3.19 1.83 -10.93
CA GLY A 133 -2.25 2.95 -10.96
C GLY A 133 -1.88 3.31 -9.53
N LEU A 134 -0.58 3.35 -9.23
CA LEU A 134 -0.08 3.71 -7.91
C LEU A 134 0.96 4.83 -8.03
N ALA A 135 0.61 6.00 -7.49
CA ALA A 135 1.56 7.08 -7.32
C ALA A 135 2.32 6.89 -6.02
N VAL A 136 3.64 6.67 -6.13
CA VAL A 136 4.53 6.36 -5.02
C VAL A 136 5.62 7.41 -4.92
N ARG A 137 5.81 7.95 -3.72
CA ARG A 137 6.95 8.81 -3.43
C ARG A 137 8.14 7.94 -3.02
N CYS A 138 9.25 8.03 -3.75
CA CYS A 138 10.45 7.29 -3.41
C CYS A 138 11.00 7.76 -2.04
N PRO A 139 11.17 6.86 -1.05
CA PRO A 139 11.69 7.25 0.26
C PRO A 139 13.17 7.65 0.23
N VAL A 140 13.90 7.35 -0.85
CA VAL A 140 15.32 7.67 -1.00
C VAL A 140 15.55 9.04 -1.63
N CYS A 141 14.98 9.29 -2.81
CA CYS A 141 15.21 10.52 -3.57
C CYS A 141 14.04 11.51 -3.52
N GLY A 142 12.90 11.14 -2.92
CA GLY A 142 11.71 11.99 -2.83
C GLY A 142 10.91 12.13 -4.12
N ALA A 143 11.42 11.61 -5.25
CA ALA A 143 10.76 11.69 -6.54
C ALA A 143 9.45 10.88 -6.55
N LEU A 144 8.45 11.41 -7.24
CA LEU A 144 7.15 10.78 -7.40
C LEU A 144 7.14 9.96 -8.70
N SER A 145 6.81 8.67 -8.59
CA SER A 145 6.74 7.74 -9.72
C SER A 145 5.34 7.09 -9.78
N VAL A 146 4.79 6.98 -10.98
CA VAL A 146 3.51 6.28 -11.20
C VAL A 146 3.82 4.88 -11.72
N ASN A 147 3.36 3.88 -10.96
CA ASN A 147 3.55 2.46 -11.26
C ASN A 147 2.20 1.82 -11.59
N LEU A 148 2.17 0.95 -12.60
CA LEU A 148 1.03 0.13 -12.97
C LEU A 148 1.28 -1.29 -12.47
N VAL A 149 0.49 -1.74 -11.51
CA VAL A 149 0.72 -2.98 -10.76
C VAL A 149 -0.55 -3.80 -10.61
N SER A 150 -0.42 -5.09 -10.27
CA SER A 150 -1.55 -5.95 -9.94
C SER A 150 -2.14 -5.61 -8.56
N ARG A 151 -3.38 -6.01 -8.29
CA ARG A 151 -3.96 -5.84 -6.93
C ARG A 151 -3.20 -6.62 -5.86
N PRO A 152 -2.82 -7.90 -6.10
CA PRO A 152 -1.98 -8.64 -5.16
C PRO A 152 -0.66 -7.96 -4.82
N HIS A 153 -0.05 -7.24 -5.77
CA HIS A 153 1.18 -6.48 -5.53
C HIS A 153 1.06 -5.44 -4.41
N VAL A 154 -0.13 -4.86 -4.26
CA VAL A 154 -0.40 -3.83 -3.25
C VAL A 154 -0.96 -4.46 -1.97
N ASP A 155 -1.87 -5.42 -2.09
CA ASP A 155 -2.65 -5.94 -0.97
C ASP A 155 -1.92 -7.02 -0.15
N LEU A 156 -0.91 -7.68 -0.73
CA LEU A 156 -0.21 -8.80 -0.08
C LEU A 156 1.27 -8.48 0.13
N PRO A 157 1.73 -8.35 1.39
CA PRO A 157 3.15 -8.21 1.68
C PRO A 157 3.95 -9.38 1.09
N PHE A 158 5.14 -9.06 0.56
CA PHE A 158 6.07 -9.98 -0.11
C PHE A 158 5.58 -10.56 -1.43
N TRP A 159 4.40 -10.17 -1.93
CA TRP A 159 3.98 -10.48 -3.30
C TRP A 159 4.36 -9.32 -4.21
N ASN A 160 5.48 -9.44 -4.93
CA ASN A 160 5.90 -8.41 -5.88
C ASN A 160 5.69 -8.88 -7.33
N ASP A 161 5.15 -8.02 -8.19
CA ASP A 161 5.01 -8.36 -9.60
C ASP A 161 6.40 -8.45 -10.23
N VAL A 162 6.60 -9.39 -11.14
CA VAL A 162 7.89 -9.52 -11.84
C VAL A 162 8.18 -8.30 -12.73
N LYS A 163 7.10 -7.65 -13.19
CA LYS A 163 7.13 -6.46 -14.05
C LYS A 163 6.09 -5.46 -13.58
N VAL A 164 6.45 -4.19 -13.60
CA VAL A 164 5.57 -3.05 -13.34
C VAL A 164 5.60 -2.10 -14.52
N GLY A 165 4.46 -1.56 -14.91
CA GLY A 165 4.42 -0.46 -15.89
C GLY A 165 4.83 0.84 -15.21
N VAL A 166 5.59 1.71 -15.87
CA VAL A 166 6.02 3.00 -15.31
C VAL A 166 5.77 4.10 -16.33
N VAL A 167 5.31 5.25 -15.86
CA VAL A 167 5.21 6.47 -16.67
C VAL A 167 6.56 7.19 -16.68
N ASP A 168 7.07 7.50 -17.87
CA ASP A 168 8.33 8.24 -18.07
C ASP A 168 8.15 9.76 -17.82
N HIS A 169 7.63 10.13 -16.64
CA HIS A 169 7.49 11.54 -16.23
C HIS A 169 7.71 11.73 -14.73
N VAL A 170 8.40 12.83 -14.36
CA VAL A 170 8.54 13.27 -12.97
C VAL A 170 7.40 14.23 -12.67
N PHE A 171 6.49 13.82 -11.80
CA PHE A 171 5.40 14.67 -11.35
C PHE A 171 5.89 15.68 -10.30
N PRO A 172 5.54 16.97 -10.41
CA PRO A 172 5.72 17.90 -9.29
C PRO A 172 4.87 17.46 -8.09
N GLU A 173 5.30 17.83 -6.88
CA GLU A 173 4.67 17.36 -5.63
C GLU A 173 3.16 17.61 -5.56
N ASP A 174 2.68 18.68 -6.19
CA ASP A 174 1.28 19.09 -6.20
C ASP A 174 0.45 18.46 -7.33
N ALA A 175 1.09 17.88 -8.36
CA ALA A 175 0.35 17.34 -9.51
C ALA A 175 -0.51 16.12 -9.14
N VAL A 176 -0.19 15.41 -8.06
CA VAL A 176 -1.00 14.28 -7.57
C VAL A 176 -2.16 14.70 -6.69
N LEU A 177 -2.13 15.93 -6.14
CA LEU A 177 -3.32 16.50 -5.49
C LEU A 177 -4.40 16.87 -6.53
N ALA A 178 -4.02 17.08 -7.80
CA ALA A 178 -4.94 17.10 -8.92
C ALA A 178 -5.14 15.66 -9.44
N LEU A 179 -6.03 14.89 -8.79
CA LEU A 179 -6.45 13.54 -9.23
C LEU A 179 -6.71 13.46 -10.75
N ASP A 180 -7.18 14.55 -11.35
CA ASP A 180 -7.45 14.64 -12.78
C ASP A 180 -6.19 14.43 -13.64
N ALA A 181 -5.03 14.95 -13.24
CA ALA A 181 -3.78 14.73 -13.97
C ALA A 181 -3.29 13.28 -13.86
N PHE A 182 -3.50 12.66 -12.69
CA PHE A 182 -3.20 11.25 -12.46
C PHE A 182 -4.13 10.32 -13.25
N HIS A 183 -5.43 10.60 -13.27
CA HIS A 183 -6.40 9.85 -14.08
C HIS A 183 -6.16 10.02 -15.58
N ALA A 184 -5.90 11.25 -16.03
CA ALA A 184 -5.57 11.52 -17.44
C ALA A 184 -4.33 10.74 -17.89
N GLU A 185 -3.35 10.53 -17.00
CA GLU A 185 -2.17 9.73 -17.31
C GLU A 185 -2.47 8.23 -17.35
N LEU A 186 -3.33 7.72 -16.46
CA LEU A 186 -3.76 6.32 -16.52
C LEU A 186 -4.49 6.01 -17.83
N ASP A 187 -5.24 6.97 -18.34
CA ASP A 187 -5.95 6.87 -19.61
C ASP A 187 -5.04 7.14 -20.84
N SER A 188 -3.80 7.63 -20.65
CA SER A 188 -2.91 8.06 -21.74
C SER A 188 -2.28 6.91 -22.55
N ALA A 189 -2.43 5.67 -22.06
CA ALA A 189 -1.89 4.44 -22.66
C ALA A 189 -0.36 4.42 -22.88
N ARG A 190 0.42 5.30 -22.22
CA ARG A 190 1.88 5.38 -22.35
C ARG A 190 2.59 4.88 -21.09
N PHE A 191 2.76 3.57 -21.01
CA PHE A 191 3.52 2.92 -19.95
C PHE A 191 4.66 2.09 -20.53
N ASP A 192 5.86 2.24 -19.96
CA ASP A 192 6.99 1.39 -20.25
C ASP A 192 7.04 0.24 -19.24
N GLU A 193 7.18 -1.00 -19.70
CA GLU A 193 7.38 -2.14 -18.81
C GLU A 193 8.79 -2.12 -18.20
N ARG A 194 8.87 -2.07 -16.87
CA ARG A 194 10.11 -2.18 -16.11
C ARG A 194 10.10 -3.45 -15.26
N ARG A 195 11.25 -4.12 -15.14
CA ARG A 195 11.39 -5.33 -14.31
C ARG A 195 11.74 -4.95 -12.87
N LEU A 196 11.06 -5.58 -11.92
CA LEU A 196 11.48 -5.60 -10.53
C LEU A 196 12.42 -6.81 -10.34
N ASN A 197 13.72 -6.63 -10.60
CA ASN A 197 14.70 -7.62 -10.17
C ASN A 197 15.00 -7.34 -8.69
N LEU A 198 14.39 -8.14 -7.81
CA LEU A 198 14.76 -8.20 -6.40
C LEU A 198 16.04 -9.04 -6.33
N GLU A 199 17.19 -8.38 -6.12
CA GLU A 199 18.48 -9.05 -5.89
C GLU A 199 18.60 -9.57 -4.47
#